data_AF-A0AAV5Q3N1-F1
#
_entry.id   AF-A0AAV5Q3N1-F1
#
_cell.length_a   1.000
_cell.length_b   1.000
_cell.length_c   1.000
_cell.angle_alpha   90.00
_cell.angle_beta   90.00
_cell.angle_gamma   90.00
#
_symmetry.space_group_name_H-M   'P 1'
#
loop_
_entity.id
_entity.type
_entity.pdbx_description
1 polymer ?
#
loop_
_entity_poly.entity_id
_entity_poly.type
_entity_poly.pdbx_seq_one_letter_code
_entity_poly.pdbx_strand_id
1 'polypeptide(L)'
;MRSTSTLRQLFSSKGYYDPQTHLMSPAMLRARQPYVVKNVIGLAIFTAIPIGIYLYTYSFLNQDDFDDIPIPPLDEETIKQLQKEYAESEAVKK
;
A
#
# COMPACT_ATOMS: atom_id res chain seq x y z
N MET A 1 -43.39 5.93 -4.63
CA MET A 1 -43.67 4.48 -4.76
C MET A 1 -42.40 3.73 -4.40
N ARG A 2 -42.36 3.02 -3.26
CA ARG A 2 -41.21 2.20 -2.85
C ARG A 2 -41.27 0.88 -3.63
N SER A 3 -40.22 0.56 -4.38
CA SER A 3 -40.14 -0.63 -5.22
C SER A 3 -40.23 -1.91 -4.39
N THR A 4 -41.36 -2.58 -4.43
CA THR A 4 -41.61 -3.88 -3.80
C THR A 4 -41.20 -5.00 -4.77
N SER A 5 -39.90 -5.17 -5.01
CA SER A 5 -39.39 -6.23 -5.91
C SER A 5 -38.22 -7.06 -5.35
N THR A 6 -37.96 -7.02 -4.04
CA THR A 6 -36.79 -7.68 -3.44
C THR A 6 -36.97 -9.18 -3.15
N LEU A 7 -38.20 -9.70 -3.08
CA LEU A 7 -38.45 -11.11 -2.75
C LEU A 7 -38.40 -12.06 -3.97
N ARG A 8 -38.54 -11.55 -5.20
CA ARG A 8 -38.53 -12.37 -6.43
C ARG A 8 -37.11 -12.64 -6.96
N GLN A 9 -36.15 -11.78 -6.61
CA GLN A 9 -34.77 -11.85 -7.09
C GLN A 9 -33.94 -12.90 -6.34
N LEU A 10 -34.35 -13.29 -5.13
CA LEU A 10 -33.75 -14.37 -4.33
C LEU A 10 -33.76 -15.75 -5.02
N PHE A 11 -34.65 -15.96 -6.00
CA PHE A 11 -34.86 -17.26 -6.66
C PHE A 11 -34.76 -17.22 -8.19
N SER A 12 -34.32 -16.09 -8.78
CA SER A 12 -34.27 -15.94 -10.25
C SER A 12 -32.96 -15.33 -10.75
N SER A 13 -31.83 -15.90 -10.34
CA SER A 13 -30.63 -15.88 -11.18
C SER A 13 -30.25 -17.33 -11.46
N LYS A 14 -30.30 -17.73 -12.74
CA LYS A 14 -29.89 -19.08 -13.17
C LYS A 14 -28.36 -19.27 -13.14
N GLY A 15 -27.60 -18.26 -12.69
CA GLY A 15 -26.14 -18.23 -12.71
C GLY A 15 -25.50 -17.83 -11.37
N TYR A 16 -24.18 -18.02 -11.28
CA TYR A 16 -23.38 -17.79 -10.06
C TYR A 16 -23.23 -16.31 -9.67
N TYR A 17 -23.47 -15.41 -10.62
CA TYR A 17 -23.44 -13.97 -10.44
C TYR A 17 -24.75 -13.36 -10.92
N ASP A 18 -25.16 -12.27 -10.26
CA ASP A 18 -26.26 -11.44 -10.73
C ASP A 18 -25.77 -10.52 -11.85
N PRO A 19 -26.33 -10.56 -13.07
CA PRO A 19 -25.89 -9.75 -14.19
C PRO A 19 -26.09 -8.23 -14.00
N GLN A 20 -26.97 -7.80 -13.08
CA GLN A 20 -27.18 -6.38 -12.83
C GLN A 20 -26.24 -5.86 -11.74
N THR A 21 -26.23 -6.51 -10.59
CA THR A 21 -25.44 -6.07 -9.43
C THR A 21 -23.99 -6.56 -9.46
N HIS A 22 -23.68 -7.53 -10.32
CA HIS A 22 -22.38 -8.23 -10.39
C HIS A 22 -21.96 -8.88 -9.07
N LEU A 23 -22.90 -9.03 -8.13
CA LEU A 23 -22.68 -9.67 -6.84
C LEU A 23 -22.75 -11.20 -7.00
N MET A 24 -22.03 -11.88 -6.11
CA MET A 24 -22.10 -13.33 -6.00
C MET A 24 -23.44 -13.77 -5.42
N SER A 25 -23.95 -14.91 -5.89
CA SER A 25 -25.14 -15.52 -5.30
C SER A 25 -24.87 -16.03 -3.87
N PRO A 26 -25.89 -16.11 -3.00
CA PRO A 26 -25.73 -16.64 -1.63
C PRO A 26 -25.20 -18.09 -1.59
N ALA A 27 -25.52 -18.89 -2.61
CA ALA A 27 -25.00 -20.25 -2.74
C ALA A 27 -23.47 -20.26 -2.96
N MET A 28 -22.96 -19.36 -3.80
CA MET A 28 -21.52 -19.20 -4.04
C MET A 28 -20.77 -18.71 -2.81
N LEU A 29 -21.34 -17.75 -2.08
CA LEU A 29 -20.74 -17.26 -0.85
C LEU A 29 -20.58 -18.37 0.19
N ARG A 30 -21.56 -19.27 0.31
CA ARG A 30 -21.49 -20.45 1.19
C ARG A 30 -20.40 -21.43 0.76
N ALA A 31 -20.31 -21.73 -0.53
CA ALA A 31 -19.30 -22.64 -1.06
C ALA A 31 -17.86 -22.18 -0.80
N ARG A 32 -17.65 -20.85 -0.69
CA ARG A 32 -16.31 -20.26 -0.47
C ARG A 32 -15.93 -20.06 0.99
N GLN A 33 -16.87 -20.12 1.93
CA GLN A 33 -16.63 -19.97 3.37
C GLN A 33 -15.39 -20.73 3.89
N PRO A 34 -15.18 -22.02 3.57
CA PRO A 34 -14.05 -22.77 4.15
C PRO A 34 -12.67 -22.33 3.65
N TYR A 35 -12.59 -21.62 2.52
CA TYR A 35 -11.32 -21.20 1.93
C TYR A 35 -10.89 -19.80 2.37
N VAL A 36 -11.81 -18.99 2.90
CA VAL A 36 -11.51 -17.61 3.33
C VAL A 36 -10.37 -17.59 4.34
N VAL A 37 -10.46 -18.42 5.38
CA VAL A 37 -9.44 -18.47 6.44
C VAL A 37 -8.08 -18.91 5.89
N LYS A 38 -8.05 -20.00 5.09
CA LYS A 38 -6.81 -20.53 4.51
C LYS A 38 -6.12 -19.51 3.59
N ASN A 39 -6.91 -18.81 2.79
CA ASN A 39 -6.39 -17.79 1.87
C ASN A 39 -5.89 -16.54 2.60
N VAL A 40 -6.58 -16.11 3.66
CA VAL A 40 -6.14 -14.98 4.49
C VAL A 40 -4.82 -15.30 5.20
N ILE A 41 -4.67 -16.51 5.74
CA ILE A 41 -3.41 -16.95 6.35
C ILE A 41 -2.29 -16.98 5.31
N GLY A 42 -2.55 -17.55 4.13
CA GLY A 42 -1.57 -17.58 3.04
C GLY A 42 -1.16 -16.17 2.60
N LEU A 43 -2.12 -15.26 2.47
CA LEU A 43 -1.86 -13.86 2.13
C LEU A 43 -1.03 -13.17 3.23
N ALA A 44 -1.38 -13.39 4.50
CA ALA A 44 -0.67 -12.79 5.63
C ALA A 44 0.81 -13.20 5.63
N ILE A 45 1.10 -14.50 5.45
CA ILE A 45 2.48 -15.01 5.36
C ILE A 45 3.21 -14.40 4.16
N PHE A 46 2.55 -14.37 2.99
CA PHE A 46 3.13 -13.82 1.78
C PHE A 46 3.49 -12.33 1.92
N THR A 47 2.63 -11.54 2.58
CA THR A 47 2.88 -10.11 2.81
C THR A 47 3.84 -9.83 3.96
N ALA A 48 3.88 -10.70 4.98
CA ALA A 48 4.72 -10.50 6.16
C ALA A 48 6.21 -10.55 5.81
N ILE A 49 6.62 -11.39 4.85
CA ILE A 49 8.02 -11.53 4.45
C ILE A 49 8.59 -10.21 3.87
N PRO A 50 8.05 -9.63 2.78
CA PRO A 50 8.60 -8.40 2.22
C PRO A 50 8.48 -7.20 3.18
N ILE A 51 7.38 -7.10 3.93
CA ILE A 51 7.21 -6.03 4.93
C ILE A 51 8.24 -6.16 6.04
N GLY A 52 8.47 -7.38 6.55
CA GLY A 52 9.47 -7.64 7.58
C GLY A 52 10.88 -7.30 7.12
N ILE A 53 11.24 -7.68 5.89
CA ILE A 53 12.54 -7.32 5.29
C ILE A 53 12.67 -5.80 5.16
N TYR A 54 11.64 -5.11 4.67
CA TYR A 54 11.66 -3.66 4.54
C TYR A 54 11.86 -2.97 5.89
N LEU A 55 11.06 -3.32 6.90
CA LEU A 55 11.16 -2.73 8.23
C LEU A 55 12.51 -3.00 8.88
N TYR A 56 13.03 -4.22 8.75
CA TYR A 56 14.36 -4.57 9.23
C TYR A 56 15.42 -3.69 8.57
N THR A 57 15.46 -3.67 7.23
CA THR A 57 16.44 -2.90 6.47
C THR A 57 16.35 -1.41 6.78
N TYR A 58 15.14 -0.86 6.88
CA TYR A 58 14.93 0.54 7.26
C TYR A 58 15.49 0.85 8.65
N SER A 59 15.16 0.02 9.65
CA SER A 59 15.67 0.19 11.01
C SER A 59 17.17 -0.02 11.13
N PHE A 60 17.75 -0.88 10.29
CA PHE A 60 19.17 -1.22 10.32
C PHE A 60 20.03 -0.13 9.66
N LEU A 61 19.61 0.38 8.49
CA LEU A 61 20.36 1.39 7.75
C LEU A 61 20.24 2.79 8.35
N ASN A 62 19.13 3.12 9.01
CA ASN A 62 18.88 4.46 9.57
C ASN A 62 19.59 4.72 10.91
N GLN A 63 20.61 3.94 11.27
CA GLN A 63 21.35 4.09 12.52
C GLN A 63 22.65 4.88 12.37
N ASP A 64 23.08 5.15 11.14
CA ASP A 64 24.36 5.82 10.86
C ASP A 64 24.14 7.33 10.63
N ASP A 65 24.87 8.16 11.37
CA ASP A 65 24.74 9.63 11.38
C ASP A 65 25.75 10.33 10.44
N PHE A 66 26.63 9.59 9.73
CA PHE A 66 27.58 10.10 8.74
C PHE A 66 28.51 11.26 9.17
N ASP A 67 28.52 11.60 10.45
CA ASP A 67 29.27 12.73 11.02
C ASP A 67 30.80 12.55 10.92
N ASP A 68 31.27 11.32 10.74
CA ASP A 68 32.69 10.96 10.67
C ASP A 68 33.26 10.97 9.25
N ILE A 69 32.44 11.23 8.22
CA ILE A 69 32.89 11.28 6.83
C ILE A 69 33.62 12.61 6.58
N PRO A 70 34.94 12.59 6.26
CA PRO A 70 35.66 13.81 5.94
C PRO A 70 35.15 14.40 4.62
N ILE A 71 34.80 15.69 4.65
CA ILE A 71 34.36 16.41 3.45
C ILE A 71 35.57 16.57 2.51
N PRO A 72 35.45 16.18 1.22
CA PRO A 72 36.52 16.40 0.26
C PRO A 72 36.77 17.90 0.07
N PRO A 73 38.01 18.33 -0.20
CA PRO A 73 38.29 19.74 -0.44
C PRO A 73 37.53 20.24 -1.66
N LEU A 74 36.68 21.26 -1.46
CA LEU A 74 35.91 21.93 -2.51
C LEU A 74 36.56 23.28 -2.85
N ASP A 75 36.41 23.71 -4.09
CA ASP A 75 36.87 25.04 -4.53
C ASP A 75 35.98 26.15 -3.98
N GLU A 76 36.54 27.31 -3.62
CA GLU A 76 35.82 28.40 -2.94
C GLU A 76 34.66 28.96 -3.76
N GLU A 77 34.76 28.93 -5.09
CA GLU A 77 33.70 29.34 -6.00
C GLU A 77 32.48 28.40 -5.92
N THR A 78 32.73 27.09 -5.83
CA THR A 78 31.68 26.07 -5.73
C THR A 78 30.93 26.16 -4.39
N ILE A 79 31.65 26.45 -3.30
CA ILE A 79 31.05 26.63 -1.97
C ILE A 79 30.06 27.80 -1.98
N LYS A 80 30.44 28.93 -2.60
CA LYS A 80 29.56 30.12 -2.71
C LYS A 80 28.32 29.85 -3.55
N GLN A 81 28.43 29.02 -4.58
CA GLN A 81 27.27 28.62 -5.40
C GLN A 81 26.32 27.72 -4.59
N LEU A 82 26.85 26.72 -3.90
CA LEU A 82 26.07 25.79 -3.05
C LEU A 82 25.33 26.51 -1.91
N GLN A 83 25.96 27.50 -1.28
CA GLN A 83 25.33 28.31 -0.22
C GLN A 83 24.14 29.13 -0.75
N LYS A 84 24.24 29.68 -1.96
CA LYS A 84 23.14 30.40 -2.60
C LYS A 84 21.97 29.46 -2.91
N GLU A 85 22.26 28.31 -3.49
CA GLU A 85 21.25 27.29 -3.80
C GLU A 85 20.52 26.79 -2.54
N TYR A 86 21.26 26.53 -1.46
CA TYR A 86 20.65 26.15 -0.17
C TYR A 86 19.71 27.23 0.36
N ALA A 87 20.15 28.50 0.36
CA ALA A 87 19.35 29.62 0.84
C ALA A 87 18.06 29.83 0.00
N GLU A 88 18.16 29.65 -1.32
CA GLU A 88 17.01 29.67 -2.23
C GLU A 88 16.05 28.51 -1.94
N SER A 89 16.56 27.30 -1.70
CA SER A 89 15.72 26.12 -1.39
C SER A 89 14.98 26.25 -0.05
N GLU A 90 15.61 26.87 0.97
CA GLU A 90 15.00 27.15 2.27
C GLU A 90 13.93 28.24 2.16
N ALA A 91 14.15 29.25 1.32
CA ALA A 91 13.16 30.31 1.06
C ALA A 91 11.93 29.79 0.31
N VAL A 92 12.08 28.76 -0.53
CA VAL A 92 10.96 28.14 -1.28
C VAL A 92 10.16 27.15 -0.42
N LYS A 93 10.79 26.50 0.56
CA LYS A 93 10.11 25.57 1.48
C LYS A 93 9.27 26.28 2.55
N LYS A 94 9.50 27.57 2.79
CA LYS A 94 8.87 28.37 3.84
C LYS A 94 7.65 29.12 3.33
#